data_AF-A0A7K3ITV3-F1
#
_entry.id   AF-A0A7K3ITV3-F1
#
_cell.length_a   1.000
_cell.length_b   1.000
_cell.length_c   1.000
_cell.angle_alpha   90.00
_cell.angle_beta   90.00
_cell.angle_gamma   90.00
#
_symmetry.space_group_name_H-M   'P 1'
#
loop_
_entity.id
_entity.type
_entity.pdbx_description
1 polymer ?
#
loop_
_entity_poly.entity_id
_entity_poly.type
_entity_poly.pdbx_seq_one_letter_code
_entity_poly.pdbx_strand_id
1 'polypeptide(L)' 'MMDGEGDIVPIIADGDDSDLENVEVPEVIPVLSLRNTVLFPGVVLPISIGRPRSIQLIKDAYRNDKIVGTVAQKDPD' A
#
# COMPACT_ATOMS: atom_id res chain seq x y z
N MET A 1 -18.89 7.68 26.00
CA MET A 1 -17.66 6.89 25.82
C MET A 1 -17.05 7.39 24.52
N MET A 2 -15.81 7.86 24.55
CA MET A 2 -15.14 8.41 23.38
C MET A 2 -14.68 7.23 22.52
N ASP A 3 -15.28 7.08 21.34
CA ASP A 3 -14.80 6.12 20.34
C ASP A 3 -13.43 6.59 19.85
N GLY A 4 -12.40 5.84 20.25
CA GLY A 4 -11.01 6.07 19.87
C GLY A 4 -10.75 5.65 18.43
N GLU A 5 -11.34 6.35 17.47
CA GLU A 5 -10.85 6.35 16.09
C GLU A 5 -9.53 7.14 16.11
N GLY A 6 -8.41 6.43 16.28
CA GLY A 6 -7.10 7.06 16.26
C GLY A 6 -6.90 7.75 14.92
N ASP A 7 -6.88 9.09 14.93
CA ASP A 7 -6.57 9.91 13.77
C ASP A 7 -5.22 9.45 13.19
N ILE A 8 -5.29 8.75 12.06
CA ILE A 8 -4.12 8.32 11.31
C ILE A 8 -3.53 9.59 10.69
N VAL A 9 -2.46 10.11 11.28
CA VAL A 9 -1.72 11.23 10.69
C VAL A 9 -0.88 10.67 9.54
N PRO A 10 -1.16 11.00 8.27
CA PRO A 10 -0.30 10.59 7.17
C PRO A 10 1.05 11.28 7.34
N ILE A 11 2.13 10.50 7.36
CA ILE A 11 3.48 11.06 7.28
C ILE A 11 3.71 11.35 5.81
N ILE A 12 3.77 12.64 5.46
CA ILE A 12 4.33 13.07 4.18
C ILE A 12 5.82 12.76 4.30
N ALA A 13 6.30 11.78 3.52
CA ALA A 13 7.73 11.54 3.45
C ALA A 13 8.37 12.80 2.86
N ASP A 14 9.39 13.33 3.53
CA ASP A 14 10.26 14.40 3.05
C ASP A 14 11.21 13.90 1.92
N GLY A 15 10.73 12.92 1.15
CA GLY A 15 11.41 12.37 -0.02
C GLY A 15 11.11 13.26 -1.22
N ASP A 16 12.15 13.61 -1.96
CA ASP A 16 12.01 14.38 -3.18
C ASP A 16 11.19 13.56 -4.19
N ASP A 17 10.13 14.13 -4.78
CA ASP A 17 9.26 13.44 -5.75
C ASP A 17 10.06 12.84 -6.92
N SER A 18 11.28 13.34 -7.15
CA SER A 18 12.26 12.83 -8.11
C SER A 18 12.62 11.34 -7.92
N ASP A 19 12.53 10.80 -6.69
CA ASP A 19 12.71 9.38 -6.41
C ASP A 19 11.54 8.52 -6.94
N LEU A 20 10.33 9.09 -7.06
CA LEU A 20 9.16 8.43 -7.63
C LEU A 20 9.19 8.42 -9.17
N GLU A 21 9.87 9.39 -9.79
CA GLU A 21 9.92 9.56 -11.25
C GLU A 21 10.81 8.52 -11.95
N ASN A 22 11.75 7.88 -11.24
CA ASN A 22 12.73 6.95 -11.81
C ASN A 22 12.57 5.49 -11.35
N VAL A 23 11.37 5.10 -10.89
CA VAL A 23 11.11 3.71 -10.48
C VAL A 23 10.93 2.83 -11.72
N GLU A 24 11.84 1.87 -11.93
CA GLU A 24 11.66 0.80 -12.92
C GLU A 24 10.56 -0.16 -12.45
N VAL A 25 9.41 -0.11 -13.11
CA VAL A 25 8.25 -0.95 -12.78
C VAL A 25 8.28 -2.23 -13.64
N PRO A 26 8.19 -3.43 -13.03
CA PRO A 26 8.19 -4.67 -13.77
C PRO A 26 6.91 -4.85 -14.60
N GLU A 27 7.01 -5.62 -15.70
CA GLU A 27 5.88 -5.87 -16.61
C GLU A 27 4.69 -6.55 -15.92
N VAL A 28 5.00 -7.40 -14.92
CA VAL A 28 3.99 -8.10 -14.11
C VAL A 28 4.17 -7.70 -12.66
N ILE A 29 3.09 -7.18 -12.06
CA ILE A 29 3.10 -6.72 -10.67
C ILE A 29 2.02 -7.48 -9.89
N PRO A 30 2.34 -7.98 -8.68
CA PRO A 30 1.30 -8.50 -7.79
C PRO A 30 0.38 -7.36 -7.31
N VAL A 31 -0.92 -7.63 -7.24
CA VAL A 31 -1.93 -6.63 -6.85
C VAL A 31 -2.47 -6.89 -5.45
N LEU A 32 -2.36 -5.91 -4.56
CA LEU A 32 -3.00 -5.89 -3.26
C LEU A 32 -4.27 -5.03 -3.30
N SER A 33 -5.42 -5.67 -3.03
CA SER A 33 -6.69 -4.95 -2.86
C SER A 33 -6.74 -4.25 -1.51
N LEU A 34 -7.03 -2.96 -1.50
CA LEU A 34 -7.22 -2.16 -0.30
C LEU A 34 -8.72 -1.97 -0.03
N ARG A 35 -9.13 -2.22 1.22
CA ARG A 35 -10.47 -1.94 1.72
C ARG A 35 -10.43 -0.62 2.49
N ASN A 36 -11.41 0.24 2.26
CA ASN A 36 -11.57 1.53 2.97
C ASN A 36 -10.36 2.47 2.89
N THR A 37 -9.48 2.31 1.90
CA THR A 37 -8.28 3.15 1.75
C THR A 37 -7.91 3.30 0.29
N VAL A 38 -7.49 4.52 -0.08
CA VAL A 38 -6.90 4.86 -1.38
C VAL A 38 -5.51 5.44 -1.12
N LEU A 39 -4.49 4.92 -1.79
CA LEU A 39 -3.12 5.43 -1.69
C LEU A 39 -2.84 6.40 -2.84
N PHE A 40 -2.26 7.54 -2.50
CA PHE A 40 -1.70 8.49 -3.45
C PHE A 40 -0.16 8.42 -3.38
N PRO A 41 0.55 8.78 -4.47
CA PRO A 41 2.01 8.90 -4.44
C PRO A 41 2.50 9.81 -3.28
N GLY A 42 3.67 9.50 -2.72
CA GLY A 42 4.27 10.24 -1.60
C GLY A 42 3.68 9.95 -0.20
N VAL A 43 2.57 9.21 -0.10
CA VAL A 43 1.96 8.86 1.19
C VAL A 43 2.63 7.64 1.81
N VAL A 44 3.08 7.77 3.07
CA VAL A 44 3.56 6.64 3.87
C VAL A 44 2.54 6.31 4.97
N LEU A 45 1.96 5.11 4.88
CA LEU A 45 0.94 4.63 5.82
C LEU A 45 1.30 3.22 6.32
N PRO A 46 1.26 2.97 7.65
CA PRO A 46 1.32 1.60 8.17
C PRO A 46 0.03 0.84 7.84
N ILE A 47 0.14 -0.33 7.21
CA ILE A 47 -1.02 -1.18 6.86
C ILE A 47 -0.96 -2.53 7.60
N SER A 48 -2.12 -2.98 8.09
CA SER A 48 -2.27 -4.30 8.69
C SER A 48 -2.77 -5.31 7.66
N ILE A 49 -2.14 -6.49 7.59
CA ILE A 49 -2.48 -7.54 6.61
C ILE A 49 -2.90 -8.81 7.33
N GLY A 50 -4.18 -9.19 7.22
CA GLY A 50 -4.74 -10.35 7.92
C GLY A 50 -5.08 -11.55 7.04
N ARG A 51 -5.34 -11.36 5.75
CA ARG A 51 -5.78 -12.45 4.87
C ARG A 51 -4.59 -13.32 4.44
N PRO A 52 -4.65 -14.67 4.56
CA PRO A 52 -3.53 -15.54 4.19
C PRO A 52 -3.02 -15.34 2.77
N ARG A 53 -3.92 -15.10 1.80
CA ARG A 53 -3.56 -14.83 0.40
C ARG A 53 -2.77 -13.52 0.26
N SER A 54 -3.17 -12.47 0.97
CA SER A 54 -2.46 -11.18 0.96
C SER A 54 -1.10 -11.29 1.64
N ILE A 55 -1.00 -12.04 2.74
CA ILE A 55 0.28 -12.31 3.41
C ILE A 55 1.24 -13.03 2.46
N GLN A 56 0.76 -14.05 1.74
CA GLN A 56 1.57 -14.77 0.76
C GLN A 56 2.03 -13.86 -0.37
N LEU A 57 1.13 -13.05 -0.93
CA LEU A 57 1.44 -12.07 -1.98
C LEU A 57 2.57 -11.13 -1.56
N ILE A 58 2.50 -10.59 -0.34
CA ILE A 58 3.56 -9.71 0.18
C ILE A 58 4.88 -10.46 0.36
N LYS A 59 4.85 -11.67 0.92
CA LYS A 59 6.06 -12.50 1.03
C LYS A 59 6.70 -12.76 -0.34
N ASP A 60 5.89 -12.95 -1.38
CA ASP A 60 6.36 -13.19 -2.74
C ASP A 60 6.96 -11.91 -3.34
N ALA A 61 6.30 -10.76 -3.17
CA ALA A 61 6.84 -9.47 -3.60
C ALA A 61 8.19 -9.15 -2.92
N TYR A 62 8.34 -9.45 -1.63
CA TYR A 62 9.58 -9.26 -0.88
C TYR A 62 10.78 -10.06 -1.43
N ARG A 63 10.53 -11.18 -2.11
CA ARG A 63 11.57 -12.02 -2.72
C ARG A 63 11.95 -11.58 -4.14
N ASN A 64 11.14 -10.73 -4.76
CA ASN A 64 11.35 -10.18 -6.09
C ASN A 64 11.70 -8.68 -5.97
N ASP A 65 11.09 -7.83 -6.80
CA ASP A 65 11.38 -6.41 -6.92
C ASP A 65 10.85 -5.55 -5.76
N LYS A 66 10.17 -6.16 -4.78
CA LYS A 66 9.53 -5.48 -3.63
C LYS A 66 8.47 -4.44 -4.03
N ILE A 67 8.01 -4.48 -5.28
CA ILE A 67 6.96 -3.63 -5.83
C ILE A 67 5.63 -4.38 -5.77
N VAL A 68 4.58 -3.68 -5.32
CA VAL A 68 3.21 -4.18 -5.28
C VAL A 68 2.29 -3.08 -5.81
N GLY A 69 1.39 -3.44 -6.73
CA GLY A 69 0.34 -2.55 -7.18
C GLY A 69 -0.82 -2.57 -6.19
N THR A 70 -1.39 -1.42 -5.86
CA THR A 70 -2.56 -1.35 -4.99
C THR A 70 -3.78 -0.91 -5.77
N VAL A 71 -4.92 -1.54 -5.50
CA VAL A 71 -6.20 -1.15 -6.10
C VAL A 71 -7.24 -0.86 -5.02
N ALA A 72 -8.00 0.20 -5.23
CA ALA A 72 -9.18 0.50 -4.43
C ALA A 72 -10.32 -0.44 -4.82
N GLN A 73 -11.02 -0.99 -3.84
CA GLN A 73 -12.21 -1.79 -4.07
C GLN A 73 -13.41 -0.87 -4.34
N LYS A 74 -14.14 -1.12 -5.43
CA LYS A 74 -15.39 -0.38 -5.76
C LYS A 74 -16.50 -0.72 -4.77
N ASP A 75 -16.66 -2.01 -4.51
CA ASP A 75 -17.52 -2.52 -3.45
C ASP A 75 -16.59 -3.10 -2.38
N PRO A 76 -16.56 -2.51 -1.18
CA PRO A 76 -15.72 -3.04 -0.12
C PRO A 76 -16.20 -4.44 0.28
N ASP A 77 -17.49 -4.78 0.21
CA ASP A 77 -18.05 -5.98 0.87
C ASP A 77 -17.85 -7.31 0.14
#